data_AF-A0A7Y5WI97-F1
#
_entry.id   AF-A0A7Y5WI97-F1
#
_cell.length_a   1.000
_cell.length_b   1.000
_cell.length_c   1.000
_cell.angle_alpha   90.00
_cell.angle_beta   90.00
_cell.angle_gamma   90.00
#
_symmetry.space_group_name_H-M   'P 1'
#
loop_
_entity.id
_entity.type
_entity.pdbx_description
1 polymer ?
#
loop_
_entity_poly.entity_id
_entity_poly.type
_entity_poly.pdbx_seq_one_letter_code
_entity_poly.pdbx_strand_id
1 'polypeptide(L)'
;MTDTTSTTWPLATPARRTGRASRTYRALAASAAGVAGVIHALVAPEHFELAWYVGGFFVAVAAGQLALAVALARGAALRTPAVLLAIAANLAIVATYVTSRTTGLPFLPVEEHAGGEHLPVAGGVGNGIPVLPGADIEPVGALDFTCLLAELVLVGVLVAVLPRMVRGTVTSVMLGLGVVAFVARGTGLLA
;
A
#
# COMPACT_ATOMS: atom_id res chain seq x y z
N MET A 1 34.92 -53.90 -19.12
CA MET A 1 34.09 -53.19 -20.11
C MET A 1 32.85 -52.70 -19.36
N THR A 2 32.98 -51.55 -18.69
CA THR A 2 31.95 -50.98 -17.82
C THR A 2 31.56 -49.63 -18.41
N ASP A 3 30.33 -49.58 -18.91
CA ASP A 3 29.74 -48.45 -19.58
C ASP A 3 29.28 -47.43 -18.53
N THR A 4 30.03 -46.34 -18.36
CA THR A 4 29.65 -45.22 -17.49
C THR A 4 28.69 -44.30 -18.24
N THR A 5 27.40 -44.55 -18.09
CA THR A 5 26.33 -43.67 -18.55
C THR A 5 26.36 -42.36 -17.77
N SER A 6 26.89 -41.32 -18.40
CA SER A 6 26.89 -39.95 -17.90
C SER A 6 25.46 -39.39 -17.87
N THR A 7 24.85 -39.41 -16.69
CA THR A 7 23.57 -38.74 -16.44
C THR A 7 23.79 -37.23 -16.46
N THR A 8 23.60 -36.60 -17.62
CA THR A 8 23.63 -35.14 -17.75
C THR A 8 22.31 -34.58 -17.26
N TRP A 9 22.28 -34.17 -15.98
CA TRP A 9 21.14 -33.43 -15.43
C TRP A 9 21.00 -32.10 -16.18
N PRO A 10 19.85 -31.75 -16.77
CA PRO A 10 19.68 -30.48 -17.46
C PRO A 10 19.69 -29.36 -16.42
N LEU A 11 20.85 -28.73 -16.24
CA LEU A 11 20.98 -27.48 -15.49
C LEU A 11 20.19 -26.41 -16.23
N ALA A 12 18.95 -26.17 -15.80
CA ALA A 12 18.14 -25.08 -16.31
C ALA A 12 18.94 -23.76 -16.22
N THR A 13 19.22 -23.17 -17.37
CA THR A 13 20.12 -22.02 -17.50
C THR A 13 19.60 -20.84 -16.64
N PRO A 14 20.42 -20.23 -15.76
CA PRO A 14 20.00 -19.20 -14.81
C PRO A 14 19.21 -18.03 -15.42
N ALA A 15 19.51 -17.68 -16.69
CA ALA A 15 18.88 -16.59 -17.42
C ALA A 15 17.35 -16.74 -17.64
N ARG A 16 16.83 -17.98 -17.77
CA ARG A 16 15.38 -18.19 -17.92
C ARG A 16 14.61 -17.94 -16.62
N ARG A 17 15.24 -18.21 -15.46
CA ARG A 17 14.62 -17.98 -14.14
C ARG A 17 14.52 -16.49 -13.82
N THR A 18 15.56 -15.71 -14.11
CA THR A 18 15.57 -14.26 -13.85
C THR A 18 14.53 -13.50 -14.69
N GLY A 19 14.37 -13.86 -15.96
CA GLY A 19 13.39 -13.23 -16.87
C GLY A 19 11.92 -13.62 -16.63
N ARG A 20 11.64 -14.74 -15.96
CA ARG A 20 10.28 -15.10 -15.51
C ARG A 20 9.95 -14.36 -14.22
N ALA A 21 10.87 -14.37 -13.25
CA ALA A 21 10.69 -13.66 -11.99
C ALA A 21 10.47 -12.15 -12.20
N SER A 22 11.21 -11.51 -13.11
CA SER A 22 11.03 -10.09 -13.43
C SER A 22 9.66 -9.77 -14.01
N ARG A 23 9.10 -10.65 -14.86
CA ARG A 23 7.73 -10.51 -15.40
C ARG A 23 6.68 -10.67 -14.31
N THR A 24 6.84 -11.66 -13.42
CA THR A 24 5.93 -11.88 -12.30
C THR A 24 5.92 -10.69 -11.34
N TYR A 25 7.08 -10.16 -10.94
CA TYR A 25 7.13 -8.96 -10.10
C TYR A 25 6.49 -7.76 -10.77
N ARG A 26 6.75 -7.53 -12.06
CA ARG A 26 6.11 -6.43 -12.79
C ARG A 26 4.59 -6.58 -12.87
N ALA A 27 4.09 -7.78 -13.15
CA ALA A 27 2.66 -8.04 -13.19
C ALA A 27 2.01 -7.80 -11.82
N LEU A 28 2.62 -8.32 -10.75
CA LEU A 28 2.12 -8.13 -9.38
C LEU A 28 2.11 -6.65 -8.98
N ALA A 29 3.19 -5.91 -9.25
CA ALA A 29 3.25 -4.47 -8.98
C ALA A 29 2.23 -3.69 -9.82
N ALA A 30 2.05 -4.04 -11.10
CA ALA A 30 1.05 -3.40 -11.95
C ALA A 30 -0.38 -3.64 -11.43
N SER A 31 -0.70 -4.88 -11.05
CA SER A 31 -2.01 -5.23 -10.48
C SER A 31 -2.25 -4.54 -9.15
N ALA A 32 -1.28 -4.55 -8.24
CA ALA A 32 -1.39 -3.90 -6.94
C ALA A 32 -1.58 -2.38 -7.06
N ALA A 33 -0.78 -1.71 -7.89
CA ALA A 33 -0.95 -0.29 -8.19
C ALA A 33 -2.31 0.00 -8.86
N GLY A 34 -2.77 -0.87 -9.75
CA GLY A 34 -4.06 -0.73 -10.42
C GLY A 34 -5.23 -0.84 -9.45
N VAL A 35 -5.23 -1.85 -8.58
CA VAL A 35 -6.27 -2.05 -7.55
C VAL A 35 -6.33 -0.84 -6.60
N ALA A 36 -5.19 -0.42 -6.05
CA ALA A 36 -5.14 0.74 -5.17
C ALA A 36 -5.65 2.00 -5.90
N GLY A 37 -5.16 2.25 -7.12
CA GLY A 37 -5.55 3.43 -7.90
C GLY A 37 -7.03 3.47 -8.25
N VAL A 38 -7.65 2.33 -8.54
CA VAL A 38 -9.11 2.23 -8.75
C VAL A 38 -9.86 2.52 -7.45
N ILE A 39 -9.44 1.95 -6.32
CA ILE A 39 -10.12 2.20 -5.04
C ILE A 39 -10.03 3.68 -4.66
N HIS A 40 -8.85 4.31 -4.78
CA HIS A 40 -8.69 5.75 -4.53
C HIS A 40 -9.58 6.60 -5.45
N ALA A 41 -9.75 6.20 -6.72
CA ALA A 41 -10.66 6.89 -7.64
C ALA A 41 -12.14 6.72 -7.23
N LEU A 42 -12.51 5.53 -6.73
CA LEU A 42 -13.88 5.22 -6.31
C LEU A 42 -14.29 6.00 -5.06
N VAL A 43 -13.39 6.22 -4.11
CA VAL A 43 -13.68 6.94 -2.85
C VAL A 43 -13.44 8.46 -2.94
N ALA A 44 -12.89 8.95 -4.06
CA ALA A 44 -12.62 10.36 -4.25
C ALA A 44 -13.88 11.25 -4.19
N PRO A 45 -15.05 10.87 -4.78
CA PRO A 45 -16.28 11.67 -4.71
C PRO A 45 -16.72 11.97 -3.27
N GLU A 46 -16.75 10.94 -2.42
CA GLU A 46 -17.10 11.07 -1.00
C GLU A 46 -16.13 12.03 -0.29
N HIS A 47 -14.85 11.99 -0.65
CA HIS A 47 -13.86 12.91 -0.10
C HIS A 47 -13.92 14.34 -0.65
N PHE A 48 -14.55 14.56 -1.81
CA PHE A 48 -14.87 15.91 -2.28
C PHE A 48 -16.02 16.54 -1.48
N GLU A 49 -16.94 15.73 -0.94
CA GLU A 49 -17.98 16.20 -0.03
C GLU A 49 -17.39 16.70 1.31
N LEU A 50 -16.28 16.11 1.75
CA LEU A 50 -15.56 16.57 2.95
C LEU A 50 -14.80 17.88 2.70
N ALA A 51 -13.91 17.90 1.71
CA ALA A 51 -13.20 19.11 1.30
C ALA A 51 -12.50 18.92 -0.06
N TRP A 52 -12.44 19.99 -0.85
CA TRP A 52 -11.89 19.94 -2.21
C TRP A 52 -10.44 19.41 -2.28
N TYR A 53 -9.60 19.71 -1.28
CA TYR A 53 -8.20 19.28 -1.25
C TYR A 53 -8.05 17.83 -0.82
N VAL A 54 -9.03 17.29 -0.07
CA VAL A 54 -9.06 15.87 0.30
C VAL A 54 -9.44 15.05 -0.93
N GLY A 55 -10.55 15.36 -1.59
CA GLY A 55 -10.89 14.73 -2.87
C GLY A 55 -9.79 14.89 -3.93
N GLY A 56 -9.17 16.08 -4.01
CA GLY A 56 -8.03 16.34 -4.89
C GLY A 56 -6.81 15.47 -4.59
N PHE A 57 -6.51 15.20 -3.32
CA PHE A 57 -5.48 14.26 -2.92
C PHE A 57 -5.77 12.84 -3.43
N PHE A 58 -6.98 12.33 -3.24
CA PHE A 58 -7.38 11.01 -3.74
C PHE A 58 -7.29 10.90 -5.27
N VAL A 59 -7.71 11.95 -5.99
CA VAL A 59 -7.56 12.00 -7.46
C VAL A 59 -6.08 11.96 -7.87
N ALA A 60 -5.21 12.70 -7.19
CA ALA A 60 -3.78 12.71 -7.49
C ALA A 60 -3.12 11.34 -7.22
N VAL A 61 -3.49 10.70 -6.11
CA VAL A 61 -3.03 9.35 -5.76
C VAL A 61 -3.52 8.33 -6.79
N ALA A 62 -4.80 8.35 -7.11
CA ALA A 62 -5.41 7.48 -8.11
C ALA A 62 -4.71 7.61 -9.47
N ALA A 63 -4.53 8.84 -9.96
CA ALA A 63 -3.85 9.11 -11.21
C ALA A 63 -2.40 8.60 -11.21
N GLY A 64 -1.66 8.83 -10.13
CA GLY A 64 -0.28 8.37 -9.98
C GLY A 64 -0.16 6.84 -9.97
N GLN A 65 -1.02 6.15 -9.21
CA GLN A 65 -1.03 4.70 -9.11
C GLN A 65 -1.51 4.04 -10.41
N LEU A 66 -2.53 4.58 -11.08
CA LEU A 66 -2.97 4.09 -12.39
C LEU A 66 -1.90 4.32 -13.47
N ALA A 67 -1.23 5.48 -13.48
CA ALA A 67 -0.13 5.74 -14.39
C ALA A 67 1.04 4.76 -14.16
N LEU A 68 1.39 4.49 -12.90
CA LEU A 68 2.40 3.49 -12.53
C LEU A 68 1.99 2.08 -12.98
N ALA A 69 0.73 1.69 -12.73
CA ALA A 69 0.19 0.40 -13.13
C ALA A 69 0.31 0.19 -14.65
N VAL A 70 -0.12 1.20 -15.42
CA VAL A 70 -0.05 1.20 -16.87
C VAL A 70 1.40 1.15 -17.38
N ALA A 71 2.30 1.93 -16.80
CA ALA A 71 3.72 1.92 -17.17
C ALA A 71 4.34 0.53 -16.93
N LEU A 72 4.08 -0.07 -15.76
CA LEU A 72 4.56 -1.40 -15.41
C LEU A 72 3.97 -2.49 -16.30
N ALA A 73 2.67 -2.43 -16.61
CA ALA A 73 2.01 -3.36 -17.52
C ALA A 73 2.60 -3.29 -18.94
N ARG A 74 2.93 -2.08 -19.41
CA ARG A 74 3.47 -1.84 -20.76
C ARG A 74 4.94 -2.20 -20.97
N GLY A 75 5.68 -2.61 -19.94
CA GLY A 75 7.10 -2.93 -20.13
C GLY A 75 8.08 -1.91 -19.58
N ALA A 76 7.63 -0.81 -18.99
CA ALA A 76 8.53 0.29 -18.64
C ALA A 76 9.64 -0.18 -17.68
N ALA A 77 10.88 0.11 -18.06
CA ALA A 77 12.04 -0.05 -17.19
C ALA A 77 12.17 1.22 -16.32
N LEU A 78 11.55 1.18 -15.13
CA LEU A 78 11.64 2.29 -14.19
C LEU A 78 13.08 2.45 -13.68
N ARG A 79 13.58 3.68 -13.71
CA ARG A 79 14.88 4.02 -13.12
C ARG A 79 14.78 3.98 -11.60
N THR A 80 15.89 3.67 -10.92
CA THR A 80 15.95 3.60 -9.45
C THR A 80 15.30 4.81 -8.74
N PRO A 81 15.53 6.07 -9.15
CA PRO A 81 14.88 7.21 -8.51
C PRO A 81 13.35 7.19 -8.62
N ALA A 82 12.80 6.74 -9.75
CA ALA A 82 11.36 6.62 -9.94
C ALA A 82 10.76 5.53 -9.06
N VAL A 83 11.47 4.40 -8.88
CA VAL A 83 11.07 3.32 -7.96
C VAL A 83 11.09 3.82 -6.51
N LEU A 84 12.14 4.54 -6.11
CA LEU A 84 12.25 5.13 -4.77
C LEU A 84 11.15 6.16 -4.50
N LEU A 85 10.84 7.02 -5.48
CA LEU A 85 9.74 7.96 -5.37
C LEU A 85 8.40 7.25 -5.20
N ALA A 86 8.15 6.19 -5.99
CA ALA A 86 6.94 5.39 -5.86
C ALA A 86 6.83 4.72 -4.47
N ILE A 87 7.93 4.18 -3.94
CA ILE A 87 7.97 3.61 -2.57
C ILE A 87 7.66 4.70 -1.54
N ALA A 88 8.35 5.84 -1.60
CA ALA A 88 8.17 6.93 -0.64
C ALA A 88 6.74 7.49 -0.67
N ALA A 89 6.15 7.67 -1.85
CA ALA A 89 4.77 8.13 -2.00
C ALA A 89 3.75 7.15 -1.41
N ASN A 90 3.89 5.84 -1.67
CA ASN A 90 2.98 4.83 -1.09
C ASN A 90 3.17 4.71 0.43
N LEU A 91 4.40 4.80 0.93
CA LEU A 91 4.63 4.83 2.38
C LEU A 91 4.00 6.08 3.04
N ALA A 92 4.01 7.23 2.37
CA ALA A 92 3.33 8.42 2.85
C ALA A 92 1.80 8.27 2.85
N ILE A 93 1.22 7.58 1.86
CA ILE A 93 -0.21 7.26 1.84
C ILE A 93 -0.57 6.32 2.99
N VAL A 94 0.19 5.24 3.17
CA VAL A 94 0.00 4.29 4.29
C VAL A 94 0.14 5.00 5.64
N ALA A 95 1.15 5.86 5.80
CA ALA A 95 1.33 6.63 7.03
C ALA A 95 0.16 7.60 7.29
N THR A 96 -0.34 8.28 6.25
CA THR A 96 -1.53 9.13 6.33
C THR A 96 -2.76 8.33 6.76
N TYR A 97 -2.99 7.15 6.16
CA TYR A 97 -4.08 6.25 6.52
C TYR A 97 -4.00 5.75 7.96
N VAL A 98 -2.81 5.30 8.40
CA VAL A 98 -2.62 4.85 9.78
C VAL A 98 -2.90 6.00 10.74
N THR A 99 -2.36 7.18 10.46
CA THR A 99 -2.56 8.39 11.28
C THR A 99 -4.04 8.76 11.36
N SER A 100 -4.76 8.76 10.23
CA SER A 100 -6.20 9.07 10.22
C SER A 100 -7.01 8.07 11.05
N ARG A 101 -6.63 6.79 11.06
CA ARG A 101 -7.29 5.73 11.83
C ARG A 101 -6.86 5.64 13.29
N THR A 102 -5.74 6.24 13.69
CA THR A 102 -5.24 6.16 15.08
C THR A 102 -5.38 7.45 15.87
N THR A 103 -5.13 8.59 15.24
CA THR A 103 -4.99 9.89 15.93
C THR A 103 -5.87 10.98 15.31
N GLY A 104 -6.57 10.68 14.21
CA GLY A 104 -7.16 11.69 13.34
C GLY A 104 -6.10 12.51 12.60
N LEU A 105 -6.54 13.38 11.68
CA LEU A 105 -5.67 14.29 10.94
C LEU A 105 -5.89 15.74 11.37
N PRO A 106 -4.85 16.48 11.80
CA PRO A 106 -5.00 17.81 12.41
C PRO A 106 -5.47 18.90 11.45
N PHE A 107 -5.47 18.61 10.14
CA PHE A 107 -5.85 19.57 9.09
C PHE A 107 -7.17 19.22 8.41
N LEU A 108 -7.79 18.09 8.77
CA LEU A 108 -9.15 17.79 8.31
C LEU A 108 -10.16 18.57 9.17
N PRO A 109 -11.29 19.02 8.59
CA PRO A 109 -12.42 19.43 9.40
C PRO A 109 -12.70 18.31 10.40
N VAL A 110 -12.81 18.66 11.69
CA VAL A 110 -13.35 17.71 12.66
C VAL A 110 -14.71 17.32 12.10
N GLU A 111 -14.96 16.04 11.87
CA GLU A 111 -16.32 15.60 11.64
C GLU A 111 -17.12 15.91 12.91
N GLU A 112 -17.68 17.12 13.01
CA GLU A 112 -19.02 17.22 13.58
C GLU A 112 -19.85 16.29 12.71
N HIS A 113 -20.08 15.08 13.20
CA HIS A 113 -20.88 14.06 12.57
C HIS A 113 -22.28 14.64 12.33
N ALA A 114 -22.46 15.33 11.22
CA ALA A 114 -23.74 15.80 10.74
C ALA A 114 -24.48 14.58 10.19
N GLY A 115 -25.19 13.87 11.07
CA GLY A 115 -26.43 13.20 10.69
C GLY A 115 -26.34 11.91 9.87
N GLY A 116 -25.20 11.21 9.82
CA GLY A 116 -25.21 9.77 9.55
C GLY A 116 -25.59 9.05 10.84
N GLU A 117 -26.71 8.33 10.87
CA GLU A 117 -27.13 7.55 12.04
C GLU A 117 -25.97 6.70 12.58
N HIS A 118 -25.33 7.16 13.66
CA HIS A 118 -24.76 6.23 14.63
C HIS A 118 -25.94 5.37 15.08
N LEU A 119 -26.02 4.11 14.62
CA LEU A 119 -26.95 3.17 15.22
C LEU A 119 -26.61 3.14 16.71
N PRO A 120 -27.50 3.64 17.61
CA PRO A 120 -27.15 3.92 18.99
C PRO A 120 -27.23 2.65 19.84
N VAL A 121 -26.78 1.52 19.29
CA VAL A 121 -26.92 0.21 19.90
C VAL A 121 -25.66 -0.63 19.66
N ALA A 122 -25.15 -1.20 20.74
CA ALA A 122 -24.08 -2.21 20.68
C ALA A 122 -24.48 -3.32 19.69
N GLY A 123 -23.62 -3.59 18.71
CA GLY A 123 -23.90 -4.60 17.67
C GLY A 123 -24.63 -4.05 16.43
N GLY A 124 -24.76 -2.73 16.27
CA GLY A 124 -25.14 -2.12 15.00
C GLY A 124 -24.16 -2.52 13.88
N VAL A 125 -24.69 -2.87 12.71
CA VAL A 125 -23.90 -3.29 11.54
C VAL A 125 -23.92 -2.15 10.53
N GLY A 126 -22.80 -1.43 10.41
CA GLY A 126 -22.55 -0.49 9.31
C GLY A 126 -21.99 -1.22 8.09
N ASN A 127 -20.81 -0.81 7.62
CA ASN A 127 -20.00 -1.45 6.57
C ASN A 127 -19.54 -2.91 6.86
N GLY A 128 -20.23 -3.65 7.73
CA GLY A 128 -19.99 -5.06 8.05
C GLY A 128 -19.19 -5.32 9.32
N ILE A 129 -18.80 -4.29 10.08
CA ILE A 129 -18.04 -4.43 11.34
C ILE A 129 -18.90 -4.03 12.55
N PRO A 130 -18.89 -4.80 13.66
CA PRO A 130 -19.60 -4.45 14.88
C PRO A 130 -19.06 -3.16 15.52
N VAL A 131 -19.96 -2.20 15.80
CA VAL A 131 -19.63 -0.98 16.55
C VAL A 131 -19.62 -1.29 18.06
N LEU A 132 -18.48 -1.07 18.72
CA LEU A 132 -18.31 -1.21 20.17
C LEU A 132 -18.67 0.09 20.89
N PRO A 133 -19.46 0.06 21.98
CA PRO A 133 -19.80 1.25 22.75
C PRO A 133 -18.54 1.92 23.33
N GLY A 134 -18.34 3.21 23.03
CA GLY A 134 -17.21 4.00 23.52
C GLY A 134 -15.90 3.84 22.73
N ALA A 135 -15.92 3.18 21.57
CA ALA A 135 -14.78 3.17 20.67
C ALA A 135 -14.87 4.35 19.68
N ASP A 136 -13.97 5.33 19.80
CA ASP A 136 -13.74 6.37 18.78
C ASP A 136 -13.00 5.82 17.53
N ILE A 137 -12.92 4.49 17.40
CA ILE A 137 -12.21 3.81 16.32
C ILE A 137 -13.22 3.50 15.22
N GLU A 138 -13.16 4.28 14.15
CA GLU A 138 -13.97 4.05 12.96
C GLU A 138 -13.66 2.66 12.36
N PRO A 139 -14.69 1.84 12.08
CA PRO A 139 -14.49 0.48 11.55
C PRO A 139 -13.81 0.51 10.18
N VAL A 140 -12.73 -0.26 10.04
CA VAL A 140 -11.97 -0.38 8.79
C VAL A 140 -12.84 -1.00 7.69
N GLY A 141 -13.21 -0.21 6.68
CA GLY A 141 -13.98 -0.71 5.55
C GLY A 141 -13.25 -1.79 4.76
N ALA A 142 -14.01 -2.66 4.08
CA ALA A 142 -13.42 -3.67 3.19
C ALA A 142 -12.59 -3.06 2.06
N LEU A 143 -13.00 -1.90 1.54
CA LEU A 143 -12.25 -1.15 0.54
C LEU A 143 -10.93 -0.61 1.10
N ASP A 144 -10.94 -0.03 2.30
CA ASP A 144 -9.74 0.46 2.98
C ASP A 144 -8.71 -0.65 3.18
N PHE A 145 -9.14 -1.79 3.73
CA PHE A 145 -8.26 -2.94 3.95
C PHE A 145 -7.68 -3.45 2.63
N THR A 146 -8.52 -3.56 1.60
CA THR A 146 -8.09 -4.02 0.27
C THR A 146 -7.09 -3.05 -0.35
N CYS A 147 -7.33 -1.74 -0.23
CA CYS A 147 -6.44 -0.70 -0.72
C CYS A 147 -5.09 -0.75 0.01
N LEU A 148 -5.11 -0.76 1.34
CA LEU A 148 -3.91 -0.85 2.17
C LEU A 148 -3.08 -2.09 1.83
N LEU A 149 -3.73 -3.25 1.69
CA LEU A 149 -3.06 -4.49 1.32
C LEU A 149 -2.40 -4.36 -0.07
N ALA A 150 -3.10 -3.78 -1.04
CA ALA A 150 -2.56 -3.56 -2.37
C ALA A 150 -1.34 -2.61 -2.33
N GLU A 151 -1.38 -1.54 -1.55
CA GLU A 151 -0.25 -0.60 -1.39
C GLU A 151 0.96 -1.28 -0.73
N LEU A 152 0.75 -2.09 0.31
CA LEU A 152 1.83 -2.83 0.97
C LEU A 152 2.46 -3.88 0.05
N VAL A 153 1.64 -4.59 -0.74
CA VAL A 153 2.14 -5.51 -1.77
C VAL A 153 2.96 -4.75 -2.82
N LEU A 154 2.47 -3.61 -3.30
CA LEU A 154 3.19 -2.77 -4.25
C LEU A 154 4.55 -2.34 -3.69
N VAL A 155 4.60 -1.80 -2.48
CA VAL A 155 5.85 -1.39 -1.82
C VAL A 155 6.81 -2.58 -1.69
N GLY A 156 6.35 -3.73 -1.21
CA GLY A 156 7.18 -4.93 -1.05
C GLY A 156 7.80 -5.38 -2.37
N VAL A 157 7.03 -5.37 -3.45
CA VAL A 157 7.52 -5.75 -4.78
C VAL A 157 8.51 -4.72 -5.33
N LEU A 158 8.22 -3.41 -5.18
CA LEU A 158 9.12 -2.35 -5.61
C LEU A 158 10.47 -2.40 -4.87
N VAL A 159 10.45 -2.67 -3.57
CA VAL A 159 11.67 -2.89 -2.77
C VAL A 159 12.43 -4.12 -3.26
N ALA A 160 11.73 -5.21 -3.59
CA ALA A 160 12.35 -6.45 -4.06
C ALA A 160 13.13 -6.28 -5.36
N VAL A 161 12.68 -5.38 -6.26
CA VAL A 161 13.33 -5.12 -7.56
C VAL A 161 14.46 -4.08 -7.51
N LEU A 162 14.67 -3.40 -6.37
CA LEU A 162 15.79 -2.47 -6.22
C LEU A 162 17.16 -3.18 -6.29
N PRO A 163 18.22 -2.47 -6.73
CA PRO A 163 19.58 -2.97 -6.65
C PRO A 163 19.94 -3.36 -5.21
N ARG A 164 20.72 -4.44 -5.04
CA ARG A 164 21.03 -5.02 -3.70
C ARG A 164 21.50 -3.99 -2.68
N MET A 165 22.36 -3.05 -3.10
CA MET A 165 22.89 -1.99 -2.23
C MET A 165 21.78 -1.06 -1.74
N VAL A 166 20.92 -0.59 -2.66
CA VAL A 166 19.83 0.34 -2.33
C VAL A 166 18.75 -0.35 -1.51
N ARG A 167 18.42 -1.61 -1.86
CA ARG A 167 17.42 -2.41 -1.15
C ARG A 167 17.76 -2.55 0.34
N GLY A 168 19.02 -2.84 0.66
CA GLY A 168 19.46 -2.95 2.07
C GLY A 168 19.21 -1.67 2.85
N THR A 169 19.61 -0.52 2.30
CA THR A 169 19.37 0.79 2.91
C THR A 169 17.88 1.07 3.08
N VAL A 170 17.07 0.86 2.05
CA VAL A 170 15.62 1.10 2.10
C VAL A 170 14.95 0.22 3.15
N THR A 171 15.25 -1.07 3.18
CA THR A 171 14.70 -1.99 4.20
C THR A 171 15.10 -1.57 5.61
N SER A 172 16.37 -1.20 5.84
CA SER A 172 16.83 -0.74 7.15
C SER A 172 16.17 0.56 7.57
N VAL A 173 15.98 1.52 6.66
CA VAL A 173 15.27 2.78 6.94
C VAL A 173 13.82 2.51 7.27
N MET A 174 13.11 1.70 6.48
CA MET A 174 11.71 1.32 6.75
C MET A 174 11.57 0.63 8.11
N LEU A 175 12.48 -0.29 8.44
CA LEU A 175 12.49 -0.96 9.74
C LEU A 175 12.73 0.04 10.87
N GLY A 176 13.73 0.93 10.73
CA GLY A 176 14.03 1.97 11.71
C GLY A 176 12.85 2.90 11.95
N LEU A 177 12.21 3.39 10.89
CA LEU A 177 11.00 4.21 10.99
C LEU A 177 9.85 3.46 11.66
N GLY A 178 9.63 2.20 11.30
CA GLY A 178 8.61 1.36 11.92
C GLY A 178 8.85 1.12 13.40
N VAL A 179 10.09 0.85 13.81
CA VAL A 179 10.47 0.69 15.23
C VAL A 179 10.28 2.01 15.99
N VAL A 180 10.71 3.13 15.43
CA VAL A 180 10.52 4.45 16.06
C VAL A 180 9.03 4.75 16.24
N ALA A 181 8.21 4.55 15.22
CA ALA A 181 6.76 4.75 15.29
C ALA A 181 6.11 3.83 16.34
N PHE A 182 6.49 2.54 16.36
CA PHE A 182 5.99 1.57 17.33
C PHE A 182 6.36 1.93 18.77
N VAL A 183 7.63 2.31 19.01
CA VAL A 183 8.09 2.75 20.34
C VAL A 183 7.37 4.01 20.76
N ALA A 184 7.29 5.03 19.90
CA ALA A 184 6.61 6.27 20.20
C ALA A 184 5.12 6.05 20.54
N ARG A 185 4.45 5.12 19.85
CA ARG A 185 3.09 4.68 20.19
C ARG A 185 3.05 3.97 21.54
N GLY A 186 3.93 2.99 21.77
CA GLY A 186 4.00 2.22 23.01
C GLY A 186 4.33 3.05 24.26
N THR A 187 5.02 4.18 24.09
CA THR A 187 5.35 5.11 25.17
C THR A 187 4.35 6.26 25.31
N GLY A 188 3.29 6.31 24.51
CA GLY A 188 2.29 7.39 24.55
C GLY A 188 2.77 8.74 23.99
N LEU A 189 3.88 8.77 23.25
CA LEU A 189 4.35 9.96 22.53
C LEU A 189 3.52 10.25 21.28
N LEU A 190 2.88 9.20 20.73
CA LEU A 190 1.87 9.29 19.68
C LEU A 190 0.53 8.80 20.29
N ALA A 191 -0.33 9.74 20.66
CA ALA A 191 -1.63 9.52 21.33
C ALA A 191 -2.60 8.71 20.48
#